data_AF-A0A6A4L2K5-F1
#
_entry.id   AF-A0A6A4L2K5-F1
#
_cell.length_a   1.000
_cell.length_b   1.000
_cell.length_c   1.000
_cell.angle_alpha   90.00
_cell.angle_beta   90.00
_cell.angle_gamma   90.00
#
_symmetry.space_group_name_H-M   'P 1'
#
loop_
_entity.id
_entity.type
_entity.pdbx_description
1 polymer ?
#
loop_
_entity_poly.entity_id
_entity_poly.type
_entity_poly.pdbx_seq_one_letter_code
_entity_poly.pdbx_strand_id
1 'polypeptide(L)'
;MESELETAKAQITELKAEVEYERKARKKMESVNKKLNRELSEERKGREALERVCGELAREISAAKAEINRMRKEMEEERKMLRMAEVFREERVQMKLAEAKILLEDKISELEETKQMRTEPSNQVLLVNNVKPVSATTNVADIFSVKLVRCGSGEKSTFSVDSGGSGIANSLPFQRRRSPEAENPHIKRGIKGFVEFPKVVRAIGSRSRHLGSKMECQRAQLRILLKQKNPTRSNGLIMS
;
A
#
# COMPACT_ATOMS: atom_id res chain seq x y z
N MET A 1 16.62 78.29 -67.96
CA MET A 1 16.47 77.12 -68.86
C MET A 1 17.58 76.09 -68.70
N GLU A 2 18.86 76.36 -69.05
CA GLU A 2 19.92 75.33 -68.89
C GLU A 2 20.21 74.96 -67.42
N SER A 3 20.19 75.93 -66.49
CA SER A 3 20.41 75.67 -65.05
C SER A 3 19.29 74.83 -64.43
N GLU A 4 18.03 75.11 -64.78
CA GLU A 4 16.86 74.37 -64.29
C GLU A 4 16.87 72.92 -64.79
N LEU A 5 17.25 72.72 -66.05
CA LEU A 5 17.41 71.38 -66.62
C LEU A 5 18.49 70.59 -65.88
N GLU A 6 19.62 71.22 -65.54
CA GLU A 6 20.70 70.56 -64.81
C GLU A 6 20.29 70.22 -63.36
N THR A 7 19.56 71.11 -62.69
CA THR A 7 18.99 70.81 -61.35
C THR A 7 18.00 69.65 -61.39
N ALA A 8 17.14 69.58 -62.42
CA ALA A 8 16.20 68.49 -62.57
C ALA A 8 16.91 67.14 -62.82
N LYS A 9 17.98 67.12 -63.62
CA LYS A 9 18.79 65.90 -63.81
C LYS A 9 19.42 65.42 -62.51
N ALA A 10 19.97 66.34 -61.71
CA ALA A 10 20.55 66.00 -60.41
C ALA A 10 19.52 65.36 -59.47
N GLN A 11 18.33 65.97 -59.35
CA GLN A 11 17.22 65.41 -58.56
C GLN A 11 16.77 64.04 -59.06
N ILE A 12 16.71 63.83 -60.38
CA ILE A 12 16.38 62.52 -60.95
C ILE A 12 17.44 61.47 -60.57
N THR A 13 18.72 61.83 -60.58
CA THR A 13 19.79 60.88 -60.19
C THR A 13 19.74 60.54 -58.71
N GLU A 14 19.44 61.51 -57.85
CA GLU A 14 19.27 61.32 -56.42
C GLU A 14 18.07 60.41 -56.10
N LEU A 15 16.89 60.72 -56.65
CA LEU A 15 15.67 59.91 -56.48
C LEU A 15 15.86 58.48 -56.99
N LYS A 16 16.60 58.29 -58.09
CA LYS A 16 16.95 56.94 -58.59
C LYS A 16 17.79 56.16 -57.58
N ALA A 17 18.78 56.80 -56.94
CA ALA A 17 19.60 56.17 -55.93
C ALA A 17 18.78 55.79 -54.68
N GLU A 18 17.88 56.69 -54.26
CA GLU A 18 16.99 56.46 -53.11
C GLU A 18 16.02 55.30 -53.35
N VAL A 19 15.39 55.23 -54.54
CA VAL A 19 14.52 54.10 -54.93
C VAL A 19 15.28 52.77 -54.94
N GLU A 20 16.52 52.74 -55.44
CA GLU A 20 17.34 51.53 -55.43
C GLU A 20 17.75 51.11 -54.01
N TYR A 21 18.04 52.07 -53.12
CA TYR A 21 18.28 51.79 -51.71
C TYR A 21 17.03 51.18 -51.05
N GLU A 22 15.87 51.80 -51.24
CA GLU A 22 14.58 51.35 -50.71
C GLU A 22 14.24 49.93 -51.19
N ARG A 23 14.45 49.63 -52.49
CA ARG A 23 14.26 48.27 -53.04
C ARG A 23 15.17 47.24 -52.37
N LYS A 24 16.45 47.57 -52.12
CA LYS A 24 17.38 46.69 -51.42
C LYS A 24 16.97 46.49 -49.96
N ALA A 25 16.51 47.54 -49.28
CA ALA A 25 15.99 47.48 -47.93
C ALA A 25 14.75 46.57 -47.84
N ARG A 26 13.79 46.73 -48.78
CA ARG A 26 12.60 45.86 -48.87
C ARG A 26 12.95 44.39 -49.07
N LYS A 27 13.86 44.06 -50.00
CA LYS A 27 14.31 42.67 -50.20
C LYS A 27 14.94 42.07 -48.94
N LYS A 28 15.74 42.85 -48.20
CA LYS A 28 16.29 42.40 -46.91
C LYS A 28 15.17 42.15 -45.90
N MET A 29 14.24 43.09 -45.77
CA MET A 29 13.10 42.95 -44.85
C MET A 29 12.21 41.75 -45.17
N GLU A 30 11.89 41.50 -46.45
CA GLU A 30 11.15 40.32 -46.88
C GLU A 30 11.86 39.01 -46.52
N SER A 31 13.19 38.96 -46.71
CA SER A 31 13.97 37.78 -46.34
C SER A 31 13.99 37.52 -44.83
N VAL A 32 14.05 38.58 -44.02
CA VAL A 32 13.97 38.49 -42.55
C VAL A 32 12.56 38.08 -42.13
N ASN A 33 11.52 38.69 -42.71
CA ASN A 33 10.13 38.35 -42.41
C ASN A 33 9.82 36.87 -42.74
N LYS A 34 10.36 36.35 -43.85
CA LYS A 34 10.27 34.92 -44.19
C LYS A 34 10.94 34.01 -43.15
N LYS A 35 12.06 34.44 -42.56
CA LYS A 35 12.73 33.69 -41.48
C LYS A 35 11.91 33.75 -40.19
N LEU A 36 11.50 34.95 -39.75
CA LEU A 36 10.70 35.15 -38.54
C LEU A 36 9.39 34.36 -38.58
N ASN A 37 8.71 34.29 -39.73
CA ASN A 37 7.49 33.49 -39.87
C ASN A 37 7.73 31.98 -39.68
N ARG A 38 8.89 31.46 -40.11
CA ARG A 38 9.25 30.05 -39.90
C ARG A 38 9.55 29.78 -38.43
N GLU A 39 10.39 30.61 -37.82
CA GLU A 39 10.74 30.51 -36.40
C GLU A 39 9.49 30.61 -35.51
N LEU A 40 8.59 31.54 -35.80
CA LEU A 40 7.34 31.71 -35.07
C LEU A 40 6.38 30.52 -35.25
N SER A 41 6.35 29.89 -36.42
CA SER A 41 5.60 28.65 -36.65
C SER A 41 6.18 27.48 -35.86
N GLU A 42 7.50 27.35 -35.82
CA GLU A 42 8.18 26.27 -35.08
C GLU A 42 8.02 26.44 -33.57
N GLU A 43 8.19 27.65 -33.07
CA GLU A 43 7.95 28.01 -31.66
C GLU A 43 6.52 27.67 -31.23
N ARG A 44 5.51 27.99 -32.06
CA ARG A 44 4.11 27.62 -31.78
C ARG A 44 3.92 26.12 -31.66
N LYS A 45 4.49 25.33 -32.58
CA LYS A 45 4.44 23.86 -32.52
C LYS A 45 5.15 23.31 -31.29
N GLY A 46 6.28 23.91 -30.92
CA GLY A 46 7.03 23.56 -29.71
C GLY A 46 6.20 23.79 -28.45
N ARG A 47 5.53 24.94 -28.35
CA ARG A 47 4.62 25.24 -27.23
C ARG A 47 3.44 24.28 -27.16
N GLU A 48 2.80 23.98 -28.29
CA GLU A 48 1.68 23.04 -28.34
C GLU A 48 2.10 21.61 -27.94
N ALA A 49 3.31 21.18 -28.34
CA ALA A 49 3.85 19.89 -27.89
C ALA A 49 4.12 19.88 -26.37
N LEU A 50 4.70 20.97 -25.84
CA LEU A 50 4.94 21.10 -24.41
C LEU A 50 3.63 21.12 -23.60
N GLU A 51 2.63 21.88 -24.06
CA GLU A 51 1.32 21.96 -23.42
C GLU A 51 0.63 20.59 -23.34
N ARG A 52 0.73 19.78 -24.41
CA ARG A 52 0.22 18.40 -24.40
C ARG A 52 0.89 17.55 -23.31
N VAL A 53 2.22 17.58 -23.22
CA VAL A 53 2.97 16.84 -22.19
C VAL A 53 2.61 17.34 -20.78
N CYS A 54 2.52 18.65 -20.58
CA CYS A 54 2.08 19.22 -19.30
C CYS A 54 0.66 18.77 -18.93
N GLY A 55 -0.26 18.73 -19.88
CA GLY A 55 -1.62 18.24 -19.68
C GLY A 55 -1.70 16.75 -19.38
N GLU A 56 -0.84 15.92 -19.97
CA GLU A 56 -0.70 14.51 -19.64
C GLU A 56 -0.19 14.30 -18.22
N LEU A 57 0.90 14.97 -17.84
CA LEU A 57 1.46 14.89 -16.48
C LEU A 57 0.45 15.36 -15.42
N ALA A 58 -0.30 16.43 -15.69
CA ALA A 58 -1.35 16.89 -14.77
C ALA A 58 -2.46 15.85 -14.56
N ARG A 59 -2.85 15.14 -15.62
CA ARG A 59 -3.82 14.04 -15.55
C ARG A 59 -3.27 12.86 -14.77
N GLU A 60 -2.04 12.44 -15.03
CA GLU A 60 -1.38 11.34 -14.31
C GLU A 60 -1.24 11.62 -12.81
N ILE A 61 -0.79 12.82 -12.44
CA ILE A 61 -0.70 13.23 -11.03
C ILE A 61 -2.07 13.19 -10.36
N SER A 62 -3.11 13.67 -11.06
CA SER A 62 -4.48 13.66 -10.54
C SER A 62 -5.01 12.24 -10.35
N ALA A 63 -4.76 11.35 -11.31
CA ALA A 63 -5.14 9.95 -11.24
C ALA A 63 -4.41 9.21 -10.10
N ALA A 64 -3.09 9.39 -9.99
CA ALA A 64 -2.29 8.79 -8.91
C ALA A 64 -2.74 9.28 -7.53
N LYS A 65 -3.07 10.57 -7.39
CA LYS A 65 -3.62 11.12 -6.14
C LYS A 65 -4.98 10.51 -5.80
N ALA A 66 -5.85 10.34 -6.79
CA ALA A 66 -7.14 9.68 -6.60
C ALA A 66 -6.96 8.22 -6.16
N GLU A 67 -6.02 7.49 -6.77
CA GLU A 67 -5.71 6.10 -6.42
C GLU A 67 -5.19 5.95 -5.00
N ILE A 68 -4.22 6.77 -4.61
CA ILE A 68 -3.71 6.80 -3.23
C ILE A 68 -4.85 7.04 -2.23
N ASN A 69 -5.80 7.92 -2.56
CA ASN A 69 -6.94 8.19 -1.68
C ASN A 69 -7.91 6.99 -1.60
N ARG A 70 -8.11 6.24 -2.69
CA ARG A 70 -8.91 5.00 -2.67
C ARG A 70 -8.26 3.95 -1.79
N MET A 71 -6.99 3.62 -2.04
CA MET A 71 -6.23 2.67 -1.23
C MET A 71 -6.21 3.04 0.25
N ARG A 72 -6.07 4.34 0.58
CA ARG A 72 -6.10 4.79 1.98
C ARG A 72 -7.43 4.52 2.67
N LYS A 73 -8.56 4.62 1.96
CA LYS A 73 -9.88 4.32 2.52
C LYS A 73 -10.04 2.82 2.77
N GLU A 74 -9.68 2.00 1.80
CA GLU A 74 -9.71 0.53 1.91
C GLU A 74 -8.87 0.06 3.10
N MET A 75 -7.64 0.56 3.22
CA MET A 75 -6.76 0.26 4.36
C MET A 75 -7.37 0.64 5.72
N GLU A 76 -8.08 1.77 5.81
CA GLU A 76 -8.72 2.17 7.06
C GLU A 76 -9.95 1.33 7.40
N GLU A 77 -10.71 0.91 6.38
CA GLU A 77 -11.82 -0.03 6.52
C GLU A 77 -11.33 -1.40 6.99
N GLU A 78 -10.26 -1.93 6.39
CA GLU A 78 -9.62 -3.16 6.84
C GLU A 78 -9.14 -3.08 8.29
N ARG A 79 -8.51 -1.97 8.69
CA ARG A 79 -8.11 -1.74 10.09
C ARG A 79 -9.30 -1.71 11.04
N LYS A 80 -10.42 -1.10 10.63
CA LYS A 80 -11.66 -1.12 11.43
C LYS A 80 -12.21 -2.55 11.56
N MET A 81 -12.27 -3.30 10.47
CA MET A 81 -12.73 -4.69 10.49
C MET A 81 -11.87 -5.57 11.40
N LEU A 82 -10.54 -5.43 11.33
CA LEU A 82 -9.62 -6.17 12.19
C LEU A 82 -9.84 -5.86 13.68
N ARG A 83 -9.97 -4.57 14.05
CA ARG A 83 -10.31 -4.17 15.42
C ARG A 83 -11.64 -4.76 15.88
N MET A 84 -12.67 -4.73 15.04
CA MET A 84 -13.96 -5.34 15.38
C MET A 84 -13.87 -6.86 15.54
N ALA A 85 -13.07 -7.53 14.71
CA ALA A 85 -12.87 -8.98 14.80
C ALA A 85 -12.13 -9.39 16.09
N GLU A 86 -11.22 -8.56 16.60
CA GLU A 86 -10.58 -8.75 17.91
C GLU A 86 -11.61 -8.65 19.04
N VAL A 87 -12.44 -7.59 19.05
CA VAL A 87 -13.51 -7.41 20.03
C VAL A 87 -14.47 -8.61 20.04
N PHE A 88 -14.93 -9.08 18.88
CA PHE A 88 -15.80 -10.26 18.82
C PHE A 88 -15.15 -11.55 19.35
N ARG A 89 -13.83 -11.70 19.20
CA ARG A 89 -13.10 -12.83 19.80
C ARG A 89 -13.06 -12.69 21.32
N GLU A 90 -12.77 -11.51 21.83
CA GLU A 90 -12.76 -11.22 23.27
C GLU A 90 -14.14 -11.43 23.89
N GLU A 91 -15.19 -10.88 23.31
CA GLU A 91 -16.58 -11.07 23.75
C GLU A 91 -16.98 -12.54 23.79
N ARG A 92 -16.58 -13.32 22.77
CA ARG A 92 -16.83 -14.77 22.74
C ARG A 92 -16.15 -15.49 23.91
N VAL A 93 -14.90 -15.12 24.22
CA VAL A 93 -14.16 -15.72 25.35
C VAL A 93 -14.80 -15.33 26.67
N GLN A 94 -15.15 -14.04 26.84
CA GLN A 94 -15.84 -13.55 28.03
C GLN A 94 -17.16 -14.27 28.26
N MET A 95 -17.96 -14.47 27.20
CA MET A 95 -19.23 -15.22 27.28
C MET A 95 -19.01 -16.67 27.76
N LYS A 96 -18.03 -17.37 27.20
CA LYS A 96 -17.71 -18.76 27.63
C LYS A 96 -17.22 -18.83 29.08
N LEU A 97 -16.41 -17.86 29.50
CA LEU A 97 -15.95 -17.79 30.89
C LEU A 97 -17.11 -17.49 31.84
N ALA A 98 -18.04 -16.63 31.44
CA ALA A 98 -19.25 -16.33 32.21
C ALA A 98 -20.18 -17.55 32.33
N GLU A 99 -20.40 -18.28 31.24
CA GLU A 99 -21.19 -19.53 31.24
C GLU A 99 -20.56 -20.58 32.17
N ALA A 100 -19.25 -20.80 32.08
CA ALA A 100 -18.53 -21.72 32.96
C ALA A 100 -18.59 -21.28 34.43
N LYS A 101 -18.56 -19.97 34.71
CA LYS A 101 -18.71 -19.42 36.06
C LYS A 101 -20.08 -19.73 36.64
N ILE A 102 -21.15 -19.47 35.88
CA ILE A 102 -22.54 -19.77 36.29
C ILE A 102 -22.69 -21.27 36.58
N LEU A 103 -22.23 -22.14 35.67
CA LEU A 103 -22.33 -23.59 35.85
C LEU A 103 -21.58 -24.09 37.10
N LEU A 104 -20.43 -23.50 37.42
CA LEU A 104 -19.68 -23.83 38.63
C LEU A 104 -20.38 -23.33 39.89
N GLU A 105 -20.92 -22.11 39.87
CA GLU A 105 -21.72 -21.55 40.97
C GLU A 105 -22.93 -22.43 41.26
N ASP A 106 -23.69 -22.83 40.23
CA ASP A 106 -24.83 -23.75 40.36
C ASP A 106 -24.43 -25.09 41.00
N LYS A 107 -23.29 -25.67 40.58
CA LYS A 107 -22.78 -26.93 41.13
C LYS A 107 -22.29 -26.79 42.57
N ILE A 108 -21.73 -25.65 42.94
CA ILE A 108 -21.33 -25.37 44.33
C ILE A 108 -22.58 -25.26 45.19
N SER A 109 -23.63 -24.54 44.75
CA SER A 109 -24.90 -24.44 45.48
C SER A 109 -25.56 -25.82 45.69
N GLU A 110 -25.60 -26.68 44.67
CA GLU A 110 -26.10 -28.06 44.79
C GLU A 110 -25.30 -28.88 45.82
N LEU A 111 -23.97 -28.71 45.87
CA LEU A 111 -23.11 -29.36 46.87
C LEU A 111 -23.34 -28.82 48.28
N GLU A 112 -23.65 -27.53 48.44
CA GLU A 112 -23.96 -26.93 49.73
C GLU A 112 -25.33 -27.40 50.26
N GLU A 113 -26.34 -27.49 49.41
CA GLU A 113 -27.66 -28.06 49.74
C GLU A 113 -27.55 -29.52 50.20
N THR A 114 -26.81 -30.35 49.45
CA THR A 114 -26.58 -31.76 49.82
C THR A 114 -25.76 -31.93 51.10
N LYS A 115 -24.85 -30.99 51.41
CA LYS A 115 -24.12 -30.97 52.70
C LYS A 115 -25.05 -30.63 53.86
N GLN A 116 -25.88 -29.59 53.74
CA GLN A 116 -26.84 -29.21 54.79
C GLN A 116 -27.81 -30.36 55.11
N MET A 117 -28.28 -31.08 54.08
CA MET A 117 -29.13 -32.27 54.23
C MET A 117 -28.43 -33.48 54.89
N ARG A 118 -27.09 -33.52 54.94
CA ARG A 118 -26.30 -34.58 55.63
C ARG A 118 -25.95 -34.24 57.08
N THR A 119 -26.14 -32.99 57.51
CA THR A 119 -25.90 -32.51 58.88
C THR A 119 -27.22 -32.30 59.62
N GLU A 120 -27.90 -33.40 59.95
CA GLU A 120 -28.84 -33.49 61.07
C GLU A 120 -28.44 -34.72 61.93
N PRO A 121 -28.56 -34.65 63.27
CA PRO A 121 -27.68 -35.39 64.17
C PRO A 121 -28.20 -36.80 64.45
N SER A 122 -27.39 -37.80 64.14
CA SER A 122 -27.49 -39.08 64.85
C SER A 122 -26.21 -39.27 65.66
N ASN A 123 -26.33 -38.99 66.95
CA ASN A 123 -25.37 -39.39 67.98
C ASN A 123 -25.03 -40.87 67.81
N GLN A 124 -23.74 -41.17 67.64
CA GLN A 124 -23.10 -42.34 68.26
C GLN A 124 -21.59 -42.13 68.26
N VAL A 125 -21.07 -41.94 69.48
CA VAL A 125 -19.66 -41.84 69.82
C VAL A 125 -19.01 -43.20 69.62
N LEU A 126 -17.91 -43.28 68.85
CA LEU A 126 -16.78 -44.17 69.13
C LEU A 126 -15.48 -43.56 68.57
N LEU A 127 -14.44 -43.71 69.38
CA LEU A 127 -13.20 -42.95 69.37
C LEU A 127 -12.19 -43.39 68.28
N VAL A 128 -11.59 -42.37 67.66
CA VAL A 128 -10.16 -42.18 67.36
C VAL A 128 -9.47 -43.21 66.47
N ASN A 129 -8.95 -42.74 65.32
CA ASN A 129 -7.53 -42.85 65.02
C ASN A 129 -7.02 -41.65 64.20
N ASN A 130 -5.91 -41.09 64.69
CA ASN A 130 -5.26 -39.86 64.29
C ASN A 130 -4.62 -39.94 62.89
N VAL A 131 -5.01 -39.03 61.98
CA VAL A 131 -4.11 -38.50 60.94
C VAL A 131 -4.34 -36.99 60.84
N LYS A 132 -3.27 -36.22 61.02
CA LYS A 132 -3.24 -34.75 61.06
C LYS A 132 -3.86 -34.10 59.80
N PRO A 133 -4.62 -33.01 59.92
CA PRO A 133 -5.01 -32.21 58.76
C PRO A 133 -3.84 -31.29 58.35
N VAL A 134 -3.35 -31.46 57.13
CA VAL A 134 -2.49 -30.47 56.48
C VAL A 134 -3.39 -29.39 55.91
N SER A 135 -3.26 -28.19 56.45
CA SER A 135 -3.87 -26.96 55.96
C SER A 135 -3.34 -26.68 54.54
N ALA A 136 -4.21 -26.79 53.54
CA ALA A 136 -3.96 -26.23 52.22
C ALA A 136 -5.08 -25.24 51.89
N THR A 137 -4.99 -24.05 52.49
CA THR A 137 -5.66 -22.86 51.94
C THR A 137 -4.95 -22.53 50.64
N THR A 138 -5.45 -23.06 49.52
CA THR A 138 -5.01 -22.62 48.19
C THR A 138 -5.82 -21.38 47.84
N ASN A 139 -5.23 -20.22 48.13
CA ASN A 139 -5.67 -18.95 47.60
C ASN A 139 -5.73 -19.04 46.07
N VAL A 140 -6.92 -18.86 45.51
CA VAL A 140 -7.18 -18.83 44.05
C VAL A 140 -6.63 -17.57 43.35
N ALA A 141 -5.82 -16.76 44.05
CA ALA A 141 -5.30 -15.49 43.54
C ALA A 141 -3.94 -15.61 42.81
N ASP A 142 -3.20 -16.71 42.93
CA ASP A 142 -1.79 -16.78 42.47
C ASP A 142 -1.55 -17.50 41.12
N ILE A 143 -2.60 -17.84 40.35
CA ILE A 143 -2.42 -18.42 39.00
C ILE A 143 -2.15 -17.33 37.93
N PHE A 144 -2.00 -16.07 38.31
CA PHE A 144 -1.61 -14.98 37.40
C PHE A 144 -0.14 -14.59 37.60
N SER A 145 0.77 -15.50 37.28
CA SER A 145 2.19 -15.15 37.09
C SER A 145 2.89 -16.11 36.13
N VAL A 146 2.31 -16.32 34.95
CA VAL A 146 3.11 -16.80 33.80
C VAL A 146 3.77 -15.60 33.14
N LYS A 147 5.04 -15.45 33.49
CA LYS A 147 6.04 -14.53 32.96
C LYS A 147 5.97 -14.46 31.42
N LEU A 148 5.63 -13.28 30.90
CA LEU A 148 5.74 -12.92 29.49
C LEU A 148 7.20 -13.00 29.06
N VAL A 149 7.60 -14.10 28.41
CA VAL A 149 8.85 -14.16 27.67
C VAL A 149 8.67 -13.38 26.37
N ARG A 150 9.33 -12.22 26.34
CA ARG A 150 9.52 -11.40 25.15
C ARG A 150 10.52 -12.08 24.22
N CYS A 151 10.05 -12.68 23.12
CA CYS A 151 10.92 -13.03 22.00
C CYS A 151 10.81 -11.94 20.94
N GLY A 152 11.95 -11.27 20.71
CA GLY A 152 12.12 -10.22 19.71
C GLY A 152 12.12 -10.74 18.28
N SER A 153 11.71 -9.83 17.40
CA SER A 153 11.72 -9.88 15.94
C SER A 153 12.99 -10.49 15.33
N GLY A 154 12.78 -11.37 14.34
CA GLY A 154 13.76 -11.75 13.33
C GLY A 154 13.04 -11.89 12.00
N GLU A 155 13.27 -10.93 11.12
CA GLU A 155 12.65 -10.78 9.80
C GLU A 155 13.00 -11.94 8.84
N LYS A 156 12.04 -12.35 8.02
CA LYS A 156 12.20 -12.31 6.55
C LYS A 156 10.85 -12.55 5.85
N SER A 157 10.40 -11.49 5.21
CA SER A 157 9.28 -11.46 4.27
C SER A 157 9.69 -12.04 2.91
N THR A 158 8.76 -12.69 2.24
CA THR A 158 8.67 -12.67 0.77
C THR A 158 7.19 -12.63 0.37
N PHE A 159 6.90 -11.68 -0.49
CA PHE A 159 5.62 -11.17 -0.99
C PHE A 159 4.70 -12.23 -1.62
N SER A 160 3.38 -12.00 -1.58
CA SER A 160 2.61 -11.43 -2.72
C SER A 160 1.08 -11.49 -2.48
N VAL A 161 0.48 -10.34 -2.73
CA VAL A 161 -0.93 -9.99 -2.96
C VAL A 161 -1.21 -10.36 -4.44
N ASP A 162 -2.36 -10.80 -4.99
CA ASP A 162 -3.75 -10.41 -4.78
C ASP A 162 -4.72 -11.36 -5.52
N SER A 163 -5.95 -11.40 -5.03
CA SER A 163 -7.27 -11.40 -5.68
C SER A 163 -7.45 -11.70 -7.19
N GLY A 164 -8.39 -12.63 -7.46
CA GLY A 164 -9.58 -12.36 -8.29
C GLY A 164 -9.61 -12.86 -9.74
N GLY A 165 -10.74 -13.49 -10.12
CA GLY A 165 -11.27 -13.39 -11.49
C GLY A 165 -11.75 -14.66 -12.21
N SER A 166 -13.04 -14.95 -12.05
CA SER A 166 -14.06 -15.31 -13.08
C SER A 166 -13.74 -16.27 -14.24
N GLY A 167 -14.63 -17.25 -14.47
CA GLY A 167 -14.76 -17.89 -15.78
C GLY A 167 -15.51 -19.23 -15.85
N ILE A 168 -16.86 -19.15 -15.94
CA ILE A 168 -17.76 -19.92 -16.85
C ILE A 168 -17.50 -21.44 -17.03
N ALA A 169 -18.49 -22.28 -16.67
CA ALA A 169 -19.24 -23.13 -17.63
C ALA A 169 -20.19 -24.15 -16.97
N ASN A 170 -21.30 -24.36 -17.65
CA ASN A 170 -22.49 -25.17 -17.36
C ASN A 170 -22.25 -26.67 -17.06
N SER A 171 -23.13 -27.29 -16.26
CA SER A 171 -24.03 -28.37 -16.73
C SER A 171 -24.97 -28.92 -15.64
N LEU A 172 -26.10 -29.42 -16.14
CA LEU A 172 -27.42 -29.77 -15.56
C LEU A 172 -27.46 -31.00 -14.59
N PRO A 173 -28.63 -31.34 -14.01
CA PRO A 173 -28.80 -31.77 -12.62
C PRO A 173 -29.18 -33.25 -12.46
N PHE A 174 -29.12 -33.77 -11.22
CA PHE A 174 -30.04 -34.84 -10.81
C PHE A 174 -30.29 -34.92 -9.30
N GLN A 175 -31.56 -35.16 -8.98
CA GLN A 175 -32.19 -35.53 -7.71
C GLN A 175 -31.39 -36.58 -6.91
N ARG A 176 -31.52 -36.76 -5.59
CA ARG A 176 -32.76 -36.94 -4.82
C ARG A 176 -32.39 -36.96 -3.33
N ARG A 177 -33.28 -36.42 -2.50
CA ARG A 177 -33.23 -36.34 -1.03
C ARG A 177 -33.06 -37.73 -0.38
N ARG A 178 -32.21 -37.83 0.65
CA ARG A 178 -32.51 -38.47 1.93
C ARG A 178 -31.80 -37.72 3.06
N SER A 179 -32.55 -37.46 4.13
CA SER A 179 -32.14 -36.78 5.36
C SER A 179 -31.03 -37.55 6.09
N PRO A 180 -30.04 -36.89 6.73
CA PRO A 180 -29.00 -37.59 7.49
C PRO A 180 -29.31 -37.63 8.99
N GLU A 181 -29.35 -38.85 9.50
CA GLU A 181 -29.08 -39.18 10.90
C GLU A 181 -27.61 -38.87 11.25
N ALA A 182 -27.34 -38.57 12.53
CA ALA A 182 -26.14 -37.90 13.01
C ALA A 182 -24.82 -38.65 12.68
N GLU A 183 -23.96 -38.05 11.85
CA GLU A 183 -22.63 -38.56 11.52
C GLU A 183 -21.56 -37.46 11.65
N ASN A 184 -20.50 -37.77 12.39
CA ASN A 184 -19.47 -36.88 12.92
C ASN A 184 -18.69 -36.07 11.83
N PRO A 185 -18.67 -34.72 11.86
CA PRO A 185 -18.18 -33.87 10.76
C PRO A 185 -16.67 -33.94 10.50
N HIS A 186 -15.87 -34.54 11.38
CA HIS A 186 -14.42 -34.62 11.19
C HIS A 186 -13.95 -35.82 10.34
N ILE A 187 -14.78 -36.83 10.10
CA ILE A 187 -14.34 -38.09 9.45
C ILE A 187 -14.50 -38.07 7.91
N LYS A 188 -15.30 -37.15 7.33
CA LYS A 188 -15.51 -37.08 5.86
C LYS A 188 -14.77 -35.97 5.10
N ARG A 189 -13.75 -35.32 5.69
CA ARG A 189 -12.92 -34.33 4.96
C ARG A 189 -11.47 -34.78 4.70
N GLY A 190 -11.21 -36.08 4.72
CA GLY A 190 -9.88 -36.64 4.41
C GLY A 190 -9.75 -37.38 3.08
N ILE A 191 -10.85 -37.83 2.48
CA ILE A 191 -10.80 -38.86 1.40
C ILE A 191 -11.50 -38.42 0.09
N LYS A 192 -11.97 -37.17 -0.02
CA LYS A 192 -12.56 -36.66 -1.27
C LYS A 192 -12.01 -35.30 -1.66
N GLY A 193 -10.75 -35.31 -2.09
CA GLY A 193 -10.07 -34.19 -2.72
C GLY A 193 -8.69 -34.65 -3.11
N PHE A 194 -8.48 -34.84 -4.40
CA PHE A 194 -7.17 -35.06 -4.99
C PHE A 194 -6.19 -34.01 -4.46
N VAL A 195 -5.12 -34.43 -3.78
CA VAL A 195 -3.93 -33.58 -3.61
C VAL A 195 -3.14 -33.75 -4.90
N GLU A 196 -3.50 -32.96 -5.91
CA GLU A 196 -2.80 -32.96 -7.19
C GLU A 196 -1.46 -32.25 -7.01
N PHE A 197 -0.36 -32.99 -7.06
CA PHE A 197 0.99 -32.42 -7.02
C PHE A 197 1.26 -31.66 -8.33
N PRO A 198 1.69 -30.38 -8.28
CA PRO A 198 1.99 -29.64 -9.50
C PRO A 198 3.10 -30.31 -10.31
N LYS A 199 2.75 -30.79 -11.50
CA LYS A 199 3.71 -31.32 -12.49
C LYS A 199 4.66 -30.21 -12.91
N VAL A 200 5.96 -30.44 -12.72
CA VAL A 200 7.05 -29.55 -13.15
C VAL A 200 7.08 -29.49 -14.68
N VAL A 201 6.61 -28.39 -15.26
CA VAL A 201 6.90 -28.03 -16.65
C VAL A 201 8.15 -27.16 -16.65
N ARG A 202 9.24 -27.68 -17.23
CA ARG A 202 10.46 -26.91 -17.47
C ARG A 202 10.16 -25.80 -18.49
N ALA A 203 10.00 -24.57 -18.01
CA ALA A 203 9.95 -23.39 -18.86
C ALA A 203 11.34 -22.77 -19.00
N ILE A 204 11.67 -22.48 -20.24
CA ILE A 204 12.90 -21.95 -20.81
C ILE A 204 13.37 -20.70 -20.06
N GLY A 205 14.64 -20.70 -19.63
CA GLY A 205 15.22 -19.63 -18.84
C GLY A 205 15.55 -18.38 -19.66
N SER A 206 14.95 -17.25 -19.29
CA SER A 206 15.46 -15.92 -19.63
C SER A 206 16.21 -15.33 -18.42
N ARG A 207 17.53 -15.21 -18.57
CA ARG A 207 18.44 -14.51 -17.66
C ARG A 207 17.91 -13.09 -17.38
N SER A 208 17.53 -12.81 -16.14
CA SER A 208 17.40 -11.42 -15.67
C SER A 208 17.61 -11.36 -14.16
N ARG A 209 18.87 -11.33 -13.72
CA ARG A 209 19.26 -10.96 -12.35
C ARG A 209 20.70 -10.46 -12.36
N HIS A 210 20.89 -9.14 -12.50
CA HIS A 210 22.10 -8.44 -12.01
C HIS A 210 22.01 -6.88 -12.05
N LEU A 211 21.03 -6.28 -12.75
CA LEU A 211 21.02 -4.81 -12.92
C LEU A 211 20.69 -4.01 -11.63
N GLY A 212 19.97 -4.61 -10.68
CA GLY A 212 19.58 -3.93 -9.43
C GLY A 212 20.76 -3.61 -8.51
N SER A 213 21.65 -4.57 -8.28
CA SER A 213 22.80 -4.41 -7.38
C SER A 213 23.85 -3.42 -7.91
N LYS A 214 23.95 -3.27 -9.24
CA LYS A 214 24.93 -2.38 -9.87
C LYS A 214 24.53 -0.90 -9.73
N MET A 215 23.23 -0.61 -9.82
CA MET A 215 22.68 0.74 -9.64
C MET A 215 22.72 1.20 -8.17
N GLU A 216 22.54 0.27 -7.23
CA GLU A 216 22.57 0.58 -5.81
C GLU A 216 23.98 0.97 -5.34
N CYS A 217 25.00 0.27 -5.84
CA CYS A 217 26.40 0.60 -5.56
C CYS A 217 26.84 1.93 -6.19
N GLN A 218 26.42 2.22 -7.43
CA GLN A 218 26.68 3.51 -8.10
C GLN A 218 25.98 4.69 -7.39
N ARG A 219 24.76 4.47 -6.87
CA ARG A 219 24.03 5.47 -6.09
C ARG A 219 24.73 5.80 -4.77
N ALA A 220 25.32 4.81 -4.11
CA ALA A 220 26.11 5.04 -2.90
C ALA A 220 27.39 5.85 -3.19
N GLN A 221 28.10 5.54 -4.28
CA GLN A 221 29.30 6.27 -4.69
C GLN A 221 28.99 7.74 -5.04
N LEU A 222 27.89 8.01 -5.75
CA LEU A 222 27.47 9.37 -6.06
C LEU A 222 27.13 10.20 -4.82
N ARG A 223 26.52 9.60 -3.77
CA ARG A 223 26.28 10.30 -2.51
C ARG A 223 27.57 10.76 -1.83
N ILE A 224 28.61 9.94 -1.88
CA ILE A 224 29.91 10.28 -1.27
C ILE A 224 30.57 11.43 -2.05
N LEU A 225 30.58 11.35 -3.39
CA LEU A 225 31.18 12.38 -4.25
C LEU A 225 30.45 13.73 -4.17
N LEU A 226 29.11 13.73 -4.11
CA LEU A 226 28.33 14.95 -3.97
C LEU A 226 28.46 15.59 -2.59
N LYS A 227 28.70 14.79 -1.54
CA LYS A 227 28.95 15.28 -0.17
C LYS A 227 30.33 15.95 -0.04
N GLN A 228 31.30 15.58 -0.87
CA GLN A 228 32.63 16.21 -0.90
C GLN A 228 32.68 17.49 -1.76
N LYS A 229 31.68 17.74 -2.61
CA LYS A 229 31.67 18.88 -3.56
C LYS A 229 31.05 20.18 -3.02
N ASN A 230 30.67 20.23 -1.74
CA ASN A 230 30.24 21.46 -1.08
C ASN A 230 31.13 21.83 0.11
N PRO A 231 32.40 22.26 -0.10
CA PRO A 231 33.00 23.19 0.82
C PRO A 231 32.37 24.56 0.57
N THR A 232 31.52 24.99 1.50
CA THR A 232 31.04 26.37 1.62
C THR A 232 32.22 27.34 1.53
N ARG A 233 32.36 28.03 0.39
CA ARG A 233 33.22 29.21 0.26
C ARG A 233 32.35 30.44 0.48
N SER A 234 32.14 30.80 1.75
CA SER A 234 31.77 32.16 2.14
C SER A 234 32.92 33.10 1.75
N ASN A 235 32.65 34.14 0.96
CA ASN A 235 33.21 35.50 1.08
C ASN A 235 32.83 36.38 -0.13
N GLY A 236 32.38 37.61 0.18
CA GLY A 236 32.15 38.71 -0.76
C GLY A 236 31.20 39.72 -0.14
N LEU A 237 31.66 40.55 0.82
CA LEU A 237 32.03 41.96 0.59
C LEU A 237 30.93 42.77 -0.10
N ILE A 238 30.05 43.37 0.71
CA ILE A 238 29.23 44.51 0.32
C ILE A 238 30.07 45.75 0.64
N MET A 239 30.56 46.43 -0.41
CA MET A 239 31.10 47.78 -0.30
C MET A 239 29.95 48.79 -0.35
N SER A 240 30.06 49.80 0.51
CA SER A 240 29.28 51.04 0.55
C SER A 240 29.33 51.84 -0.74
#